data_AF-A0A7Y2M0K4-F1
#
_entry.id   AF-A0A7Y2M0K4-F1
#
_cell.length_a   1.000
_cell.length_b   1.000
_cell.length_c   1.000
_cell.angle_alpha   90.00
_cell.angle_beta   90.00
_cell.angle_gamma   90.00
#
_symmetry.space_group_name_H-M   'P 1'
#
loop_
_entity.id
_entity.type
_entity.pdbx_description
1 polymer ?
#
loop_
_entity_poly.entity_id
_entity_poly.type
_entity_poly.pdbx_seq_one_letter_code
_entity_poly.pdbx_strand_id
1 'polypeptide(L)'
;MFLTRARPISLSADELGADPAAAQQPQRDPIDVDAWVRFPETPVRVCGRAVAWTDRAVCVEFTMKDRATHRAWVWASAVDRRSAR
;
A
#
# COMPACT_ATOMS: atom_id res chain seq x y z
N MET A 1 23.79 -1.06 -16.86
CA MET A 1 23.53 -1.56 -15.49
C MET A 1 22.17 -1.04 -15.07
N PHE A 2 21.10 -1.81 -15.28
CA PHE A 2 19.74 -1.38 -14.95
C PHE A 2 19.54 -1.62 -13.45
N LEU A 3 19.52 -0.55 -12.65
CA LEU A 3 18.98 -0.65 -11.28
C LEU A 3 17.50 -0.95 -11.44
N THR A 4 17.12 -2.21 -11.26
CA THR A 4 15.72 -2.63 -11.17
C THR A 4 15.13 -1.91 -9.97
N ARG A 5 14.47 -0.77 -10.19
CA ARG A 5 13.77 -0.05 -9.12
C ARG A 5 12.83 -1.04 -8.47
N ALA A 6 13.08 -1.38 -7.20
CA ALA A 6 12.26 -2.33 -6.46
C ALA A 6 10.82 -1.80 -6.46
N ARG A 7 9.96 -2.41 -7.29
CA ARG A 7 8.55 -2.07 -7.33
C ARG A 7 7.85 -2.88 -6.25
N PRO A 8 6.98 -2.26 -5.45
CA PRO A 8 6.19 -3.01 -4.50
C PRO A 8 5.28 -3.99 -5.25
N ILE A 9 5.15 -5.18 -4.69
CA ILE A 9 4.24 -6.21 -5.16
C ILE A 9 2.90 -5.92 -4.46
N SER A 10 1.94 -5.45 -5.25
CA SER A 10 0.56 -5.25 -4.82
C SER A 10 -0.21 -6.56 -4.86
N LEU A 11 -1.24 -6.67 -4.02
CA LEU A 11 -2.24 -7.73 -4.18
C LEU A 11 -2.93 -7.63 -5.55
N SER A 12 -3.19 -8.80 -6.12
CA SER A 12 -3.90 -8.95 -7.39
C SER A 12 -5.40 -8.71 -7.20
N ALA A 13 -6.13 -8.42 -8.29
CA ALA A 13 -7.59 -8.21 -8.23
C ALA A 13 -8.33 -9.41 -7.64
N ASP A 14 -7.87 -10.62 -7.93
CA ASP A 14 -8.41 -11.87 -7.37
C ASP A 14 -8.24 -11.93 -5.84
N GLU A 15 -7.05 -11.56 -5.34
CA GLU A 15 -6.76 -11.52 -3.90
C GLU A 15 -7.57 -10.44 -3.16
N LEU A 16 -7.84 -9.32 -3.84
CA LEU A 16 -8.68 -8.25 -3.31
C LEU A 16 -10.16 -8.67 -3.19
N GLY A 17 -10.60 -9.67 -3.96
CA GLY A 17 -12.01 -10.04 -4.11
C GLY A 17 -12.87 -8.93 -4.76
N ALA A 18 -12.23 -7.90 -5.29
CA ALA A 18 -12.85 -6.72 -5.89
C ALA A 18 -11.92 -6.10 -6.94
N ASP A 19 -12.52 -5.44 -7.93
CA ASP A 19 -11.74 -4.71 -8.93
C ASP A 19 -11.00 -3.53 -8.26
N PRO A 20 -9.67 -3.43 -8.39
CA PRO A 20 -8.88 -2.37 -7.76
C PRO A 20 -9.20 -0.97 -8.30
N ALA A 21 -9.78 -0.84 -9.49
CA ALA A 21 -10.25 0.45 -10.02
C ALA A 21 -11.61 0.83 -9.42
N ALA A 22 -12.47 -0.14 -9.13
CA ALA A 22 -13.70 0.10 -8.38
C ALA A 22 -13.43 0.42 -6.89
N ALA A 23 -12.44 -0.25 -6.28
CA ALA A 23 -12.04 -0.03 -4.89
C ALA A 23 -11.22 1.26 -4.68
N GLN A 24 -10.79 1.91 -5.75
CA GLN A 24 -10.07 3.19 -5.75
C GLN A 24 -10.96 4.38 -5.40
N GLN A 25 -12.09 4.17 -4.73
CA GLN A 25 -12.96 5.27 -4.31
C GLN A 25 -12.14 6.16 -3.35
N PRO A 26 -11.80 7.39 -3.75
CA PRO A 26 -10.86 8.20 -3.00
C PRO A 26 -11.49 8.54 -1.66
N GLN A 27 -10.93 8.01 -0.57
CA GLN A 27 -11.28 8.48 0.76
C GLN A 27 -10.89 9.97 0.81
N ARG A 28 -11.82 10.85 1.21
CA ARG A 28 -11.54 12.29 1.31
C ARG A 28 -10.39 12.59 2.27
N ASP A 29 -10.17 11.73 3.26
CA ASP A 29 -9.17 11.90 4.30
C ASP A 29 -8.26 10.67 4.36
N PRO A 30 -7.05 10.73 3.78
CA PRO A 30 -6.06 9.67 3.88
C PRO A 30 -5.62 9.47 5.34
N ILE A 31 -5.62 8.23 5.82
CA ILE A 31 -5.25 7.91 7.20
C ILE A 31 -3.75 7.58 7.25
N ASP A 32 -2.98 8.21 8.13
CA ASP A 32 -1.58 7.84 8.33
C ASP A 32 -1.47 6.42 8.92
N VAL A 33 -0.70 5.57 8.25
CA VAL A 33 -0.56 4.14 8.58
C VAL A 33 0.87 3.67 8.43
N ASP A 34 1.19 2.60 9.16
CA ASP A 34 2.39 1.80 8.96
C ASP A 34 2.00 0.49 8.31
N ALA A 35 2.50 0.22 7.11
CA ALA A 35 2.10 -0.93 6.30
C ALA A 35 3.28 -1.82 5.94
N TRP A 36 3.06 -3.14 5.98
CA TRP A 36 4.02 -4.10 5.44
C TRP A 36 3.80 -4.29 3.95
N VAL A 37 4.75 -3.83 3.16
CA VAL A 37 4.73 -3.93 1.70
C VAL A 37 5.75 -4.97 1.24
N ARG A 38 5.33 -5.86 0.35
CA ARG A 38 6.22 -6.87 -0.23
C ARG A 38 7.02 -6.27 -1.36
N PHE A 39 8.33 -6.46 -1.33
CA PHE A 39 9.22 -6.24 -2.47
C PHE A 39 9.79 -7.58 -2.93
N PRO A 40 10.27 -7.69 -4.19
CA PRO A 40 10.91 -8.90 -4.68
C PRO A 40 12.05 -9.41 -3.77
N GLU A 41 12.77 -8.50 -3.14
CA GLU A 41 13.93 -8.83 -2.30
C GLU A 41 13.56 -9.14 -0.86
N THR A 42 12.71 -8.32 -0.21
CA THR A 42 12.35 -8.46 1.21
C THR A 42 11.08 -7.67 1.53
N PRO A 43 10.19 -8.16 2.42
CA PRO A 43 9.08 -7.36 2.93
C PRO A 43 9.59 -6.20 3.80
N VAL A 44 9.10 -4.99 3.54
CA VAL A 44 9.53 -3.75 4.23
C VAL A 44 8.32 -3.09 4.87
N ARG A 45 8.49 -2.62 6.11
CA ARG A 45 7.51 -1.77 6.77
C ARG A 45 7.69 -0.32 6.30
N VAL A 46 6.66 0.26 5.73
CA VAL A 46 6.67 1.64 5.20
C VAL A 46 5.71 2.53 5.98
N CYS A 47 6.12 3.77 6.16
CA CYS A 47 5.27 4.85 6.67
C CYS A 47 4.53 5.45 5.48
N GLY A 48 3.20 5.44 5.50
CA GLY A 48 2.39 5.93 4.38
C GLY A 48 1.00 6.37 4.80
N ARG A 49 0.13 6.49 3.81
CA ARG A 49 -1.26 6.89 3.96
C ARG A 49 -2.17 5.88 3.31
N ALA A 50 -3.18 5.40 4.03
CA ALA A 50 -4.23 4.57 3.48
C ALA A 50 -5.20 5.45 2.69
N VAL A 51 -5.23 5.29 1.37
CA VAL A 51 -6.00 6.13 0.44
C VAL A 51 -7.26 5.45 -0.09
N ALA A 52 -7.31 4.11 -0.05
CA ALA A 52 -8.45 3.31 -0.47
C ALA A 52 -8.51 1.99 0.30
N TRP A 53 -9.69 1.40 0.42
CA TRP A 53 -9.96 0.20 1.23
C TRP A 53 -10.92 -0.72 0.48
N THR A 54 -10.78 -2.01 0.74
CA THR A 54 -11.74 -3.06 0.41
C THR A 54 -12.12 -3.78 1.70
N ASP A 55 -13.00 -4.78 1.62
CA ASP A 55 -13.34 -5.63 2.75
C ASP A 55 -12.11 -6.31 3.39
N ARG A 56 -11.07 -6.60 2.59
CA ARG A 56 -9.92 -7.43 3.04
C ARG A 56 -8.56 -6.76 2.89
N ALA A 57 -8.46 -5.68 2.14
CA ALA A 57 -7.19 -5.04 1.77
C ALA A 57 -7.28 -3.52 1.74
N VAL A 58 -6.12 -2.87 1.80
CA VAL A 58 -5.95 -1.43 1.88
C VAL A 58 -4.91 -0.99 0.87
N CYS A 59 -5.23 0.06 0.12
CA CYS A 59 -4.29 0.74 -0.75
C CYS A 59 -3.52 1.77 0.06
N VAL A 60 -2.21 1.57 0.16
CA VAL A 60 -1.32 2.45 0.89
C VAL A 60 -0.46 3.21 -0.10
N GLU A 61 -0.50 4.53 -0.01
CA GLU A 61 0.38 5.45 -0.68
C GLU A 61 1.57 5.78 0.22
N PHE A 62 2.79 5.59 -0.27
CA PHE A 62 4.00 5.86 0.50
C PHE A 62 5.12 6.36 -0.41
N THR A 63 6.01 7.16 0.15
CA THR A 63 7.14 7.72 -0.58
C THR A 63 8.42 6.99 -0.19
N MET A 64 9.13 6.45 -1.17
CA MET A 64 10.42 5.79 -0.93
C MET A 64 11.58 6.78 -0.92
N LYS A 65 12.79 6.31 -0.57
CA LYS A 65 14.01 7.13 -0.50
C LYS A 65 14.34 7.85 -1.82
N ASP A 66 13.95 7.30 -2.96
CA ASP A 66 14.09 7.92 -4.29
C ASP A 66 13.11 9.09 -4.54
N ARG A 67 12.35 9.52 -3.51
CA ARG A 67 11.23 10.47 -3.60
C ARG A 67 10.09 10.07 -4.54
N ALA A 68 10.12 8.85 -5.07
CA ALA A 68 9.03 8.30 -5.84
C ALA A 68 7.86 7.93 -4.89
N THR A 69 6.67 8.43 -5.22
CA THR A 69 5.42 8.02 -4.58
C THR A 69 4.96 6.71 -5.20
N HIS A 70 4.76 5.70 -4.37
CA HIS A 70 4.25 4.41 -4.76
C HIS A 70 2.92 4.13 -4.08
N ARG A 71 2.09 3.33 -4.76
CA ARG A 71 0.84 2.82 -4.22
C ARG A 71 0.87 1.30 -4.29
N ALA A 72 0.51 0.66 -3.20
CA ALA A 72 0.40 -0.79 -3.15
C ALA A 72 -0.83 -1.21 -2.36
N TRP A 73 -1.53 -2.21 -2.90
CA TRP A 73 -2.55 -2.91 -2.14
C TRP A 73 -1.89 -3.95 -1.24
N VAL A 74 -2.22 -3.89 0.04
CA VAL A 74 -1.75 -4.81 1.06
C VAL A 74 -2.95 -5.32 1.85
N TRP A 75 -2.83 -6.49 2.47
CA TRP A 75 -3.89 -7.01 3.33
C TRP A 75 -4.19 -6.04 4.48
N ALA A 76 -5.45 -5.91 4.89
CA ALA A 76 -5.83 -5.03 5.99
C ALA A 76 -5.12 -5.40 7.30
N SER A 77 -4.82 -6.68 7.50
CA SER A 77 -4.02 -7.18 8.63
C SER A 77 -2.54 -6.80 8.57
N ALA A 78 -2.05 -6.34 7.43
CA ALA A 78 -0.68 -5.88 7.22
C ALA A 78 -0.55 -4.35 7.41
N VAL A 79 -1.64 -3.67 7.76
CA VAL A 79 -1.69 -2.22 7.97
C VAL A 79 -2.02 -1.92 9.42
N ASP A 80 -1.16 -1.13 10.06
CA ASP A 80 -1.36 -0.63 11.41
C ASP A 80 -1.68 0.87 11.34
N ARG A 81 -2.74 1.30 12.02
CA ARG A 81 -3.08 2.72 12.06
C ARG A 81 -2.10 3.43 12.97
N ARG A 82 -1.47 4.48 12.46
CA ARG A 82 -0.62 5.31 13.30
C ARG A 82 -1.52 6.21 14.13
N SER A 83 -1.84 5.75 15.34
CA SER A 83 -2.47 6.62 16.32
C SER A 83 -1.44 7.66 16.76
N ALA A 84 -1.76 8.95 16.60
CA ALA A 84 -1.01 10.03 17.22
C ALA A 84 -1.16 9.86 18.74
N ARG A 85 -0.16 9.27 19.38
CA ARG A 85 -0.05 9.23 20.83
C ARG A 85 0.59 10.51 21.33
#